data_AF-A0A1A2NE47-F1
#
_entry.id   AF-A0A1A2NE47-F1
#
_cell.length_a   1.000
_cell.length_b   1.000
_cell.length_c   1.000
_cell.angle_alpha   90.00
_cell.angle_beta   90.00
_cell.angle_gamma   90.00
#
_symmetry.space_group_name_H-M   'P 1'
#
loop_
_entity.id
_entity.type
_entity.pdbx_description
1 polymer ?
#
loop_
_entity_poly.entity_id
_entity_poly.type
_entity_poly.pdbx_seq_one_letter_code
_entity_poly.pdbx_strand_id
1 'polypeptide(L)'
;MVNLGVEPNRRAHHHRHAAAIAAWALAVTWFAIKIVPLDVYWMSYYAADYTHGFVRRGLAGELLRLFPGHYFAAALGLRWLSTTVYLGGLATVAAVVVYGRRRSERALMVALLIPLLPFGVPFAAYSARPDLFGGAALALFASAMVLTRSRKIAMAWCGAYGAAIAALTLVHEAIGLQFALGAVLAVIALGGALGNGRAPGAIMAVTPGVCTTAAVAVFGRHDIAAQLCASVPHHMMPNPFATVTSPTTLLHYVVDGQPIRTDYHDWVCRNVMPNYDNGIADAVRAVGHIGTLGLTVSLIFGAGALALTMWGLSTISGVPVGTFVEALRGRMTWAAGGLLLICPVFLTGYDWTRWLTIVTFDVGVVFILFAAGRPEIEHAPTRKALRSFILLAVTLALIPVGTVPGFGGPRML
;
A
#
# COMPACT_ATOMS: atom_id res chain seq x y z
N MET A 1 -18.64 50.44 16.78
CA MET A 1 -18.67 49.03 16.34
C MET A 1 -17.51 48.31 16.98
N VAL A 2 -17.78 47.54 18.03
CA VAL A 2 -16.75 46.74 18.73
C VAL A 2 -16.45 45.52 17.86
N ASN A 3 -15.24 45.46 17.31
CA ASN A 3 -14.75 44.32 16.57
C ASN A 3 -14.41 43.22 17.59
N LEU A 4 -15.38 42.35 17.90
CA LEU A 4 -15.17 41.16 18.71
C LEU A 4 -14.32 40.17 17.91
N GLY A 5 -13.01 40.44 17.88
CA GLY A 5 -11.98 39.57 17.36
C GLY A 5 -11.84 38.32 18.22
N VAL A 6 -12.83 37.43 18.15
CA VAL A 6 -12.66 36.05 18.56
C VAL A 6 -12.02 35.36 17.37
N GLU A 7 -10.69 35.34 17.30
CA GLU A 7 -10.02 34.37 16.44
C GLU A 7 -10.52 32.98 16.88
N PRO A 8 -11.25 32.23 16.02
CA PRO A 8 -11.69 30.90 16.37
C PRO A 8 -10.44 30.10 16.73
N ASN A 9 -10.42 29.50 17.92
CA ASN A 9 -9.26 28.81 18.47
C ASN A 9 -8.81 27.71 17.50
N ARG A 10 -7.84 28.02 16.62
CA ARG A 10 -7.46 27.16 15.49
C ARG A 10 -7.00 25.79 15.96
N ARG A 11 -6.42 25.69 17.17
CA ARG A 11 -6.06 24.40 17.78
C ARG A 11 -7.28 23.52 18.04
N ALA A 12 -8.36 24.08 18.59
CA ALA A 12 -9.59 23.34 18.82
C ALA A 12 -10.21 22.81 17.52
N HIS A 13 -10.08 23.56 16.42
CA HIS A 13 -10.56 23.13 15.11
C HIS A 13 -9.77 21.90 14.58
N HIS A 14 -8.44 21.91 14.65
CA HIS A 14 -7.62 20.77 14.21
C HIS A 14 -7.84 19.52 15.07
N HIS A 15 -8.01 19.67 16.39
CA HIS A 15 -8.35 18.55 17.26
C HIS A 15 -9.70 17.92 16.91
N ARG A 16 -10.71 18.72 16.53
CA ARG A 16 -11.99 18.19 16.04
C ARG A 16 -11.85 17.39 14.74
N HIS A 17 -11.03 17.87 13.79
CA HIS A 17 -10.75 17.13 12.56
C HIS A 17 -10.01 15.83 12.83
N ALA A 18 -8.98 15.87 13.68
CA ALA A 18 -8.24 14.68 14.10
C ALA A 18 -9.17 13.65 14.76
N ALA A 19 -10.03 14.09 15.68
CA ALA A 19 -11.00 13.23 16.36
C ALA A 19 -12.02 12.62 15.37
N ALA A 20 -12.54 13.42 14.44
CA ALA A 20 -13.46 12.93 13.42
C ALA A 20 -12.81 11.88 12.49
N ILE A 21 -11.56 12.12 12.07
CA ILE A 21 -10.81 11.18 11.23
C ILE A 21 -10.45 9.92 12.01
N ALA A 22 -10.10 10.04 13.30
CA ALA A 22 -9.87 8.88 14.15
C ALA A 22 -11.15 8.05 14.35
N ALA A 23 -12.29 8.70 14.62
CA ALA A 23 -13.58 8.02 14.72
C ALA A 23 -13.97 7.34 13.40
N TRP A 24 -13.76 8.00 12.26
CA TRP A 24 -13.96 7.42 10.93
C TRP A 24 -13.04 6.21 10.70
N ALA A 25 -11.75 6.32 11.04
CA ALA A 25 -10.79 5.23 10.89
C ALA A 25 -11.19 4.02 11.75
N LEU A 26 -11.63 4.24 13.00
CA LEU A 26 -12.17 3.21 13.87
C LEU A 26 -13.41 2.55 13.26
N ALA A 27 -14.32 3.32 12.67
CA ALA A 27 -15.50 2.79 11.99
C ALA A 27 -15.14 1.94 10.76
N VAL A 28 -14.19 2.40 9.94
CA VAL A 28 -13.65 1.64 8.79
C VAL A 28 -13.03 0.32 9.24
N THR A 29 -12.19 0.34 10.28
CA THR A 29 -11.58 -0.86 10.85
C THR A 29 -12.62 -1.79 11.47
N TRP A 30 -13.61 -1.26 12.18
CA TRP A 30 -14.71 -2.04 12.73
C TRP A 30 -15.49 -2.75 11.62
N PHE A 31 -15.77 -2.06 10.51
CA PHE A 31 -16.45 -2.67 9.36
C PHE A 31 -15.61 -3.78 8.72
N ALA A 32 -14.28 -3.59 8.60
CA ALA A 32 -13.36 -4.61 8.10
C ALA A 32 -13.25 -5.84 9.02
N ILE A 33 -13.46 -5.68 10.33
CA ILE A 33 -13.42 -6.77 11.32
C ILE A 33 -14.77 -7.49 11.41
N LYS A 34 -15.87 -6.75 11.51
CA LYS A 34 -17.17 -7.30 11.90
C LYS A 34 -18.14 -7.49 10.75
N ILE A 35 -18.03 -6.69 9.70
CA ILE A 35 -19.00 -6.68 8.63
C ILE A 35 -18.44 -7.43 7.42
N VAL A 36 -17.31 -7.01 6.87
CA VAL A 36 -16.71 -7.65 5.69
C VAL A 36 -15.35 -8.27 6.06
N PRO A 37 -15.32 -9.36 6.85
CA PRO A 37 -14.09 -10.04 7.21
C PRO A 37 -13.52 -10.79 6.00
N LEU A 38 -12.51 -10.21 5.36
CA LEU A 38 -11.82 -10.80 4.21
C LEU A 38 -10.72 -11.81 4.61
N ASP A 39 -10.79 -12.36 5.83
CA ASP A 39 -9.75 -13.22 6.42
C ASP A 39 -9.45 -14.47 5.60
N VAL A 40 -10.50 -15.09 5.03
CA VAL A 40 -10.37 -16.28 4.16
C VAL A 40 -9.37 -16.06 3.02
N TYR A 41 -9.33 -14.85 2.46
CA TYR A 41 -8.39 -14.52 1.39
C TYR A 41 -7.02 -14.07 1.91
N TRP A 42 -6.96 -13.33 3.04
CA TRP A 42 -5.68 -12.85 3.55
C TRP A 42 -4.83 -13.94 4.18
N MET A 43 -5.45 -14.90 4.86
CA MET A 43 -4.75 -16.04 5.43
C MET A 43 -4.11 -16.91 4.34
N SER A 44 -4.70 -16.93 3.14
CA SER A 44 -4.18 -17.73 2.03
C SER A 44 -2.80 -17.27 1.53
N TYR A 45 -2.39 -16.04 1.84
CA TYR A 45 -1.04 -15.55 1.54
C TYR A 45 0.06 -16.27 2.33
N TYR A 46 -0.32 -16.92 3.43
CA TYR A 46 0.60 -17.64 4.32
C TYR A 46 0.42 -19.17 4.22
N ALA A 47 -0.39 -19.66 3.27
CA ALA A 47 -0.67 -21.08 3.10
C ALA A 47 0.48 -21.88 2.47
N ALA A 48 1.34 -21.23 1.68
CA ALA A 48 2.48 -21.89 1.06
C ALA A 48 3.76 -21.71 1.90
N ASP A 49 4.48 -22.80 2.12
CA ASP A 49 5.77 -22.86 2.82
C ASP A 49 6.85 -23.56 1.96
N TYR A 50 8.06 -23.74 2.49
CA TYR A 50 9.16 -24.37 1.76
C TYR A 50 9.26 -25.89 1.95
N THR A 51 8.27 -26.55 2.56
CA THR A 51 8.29 -28.02 2.78
C THR A 51 8.43 -28.80 1.48
N HIS A 52 7.84 -28.28 0.40
CA HIS A 52 7.86 -28.91 -0.91
C HIS A 52 8.87 -28.26 -1.88
N GLY A 53 9.82 -27.48 -1.34
CA GLY A 53 10.88 -26.81 -2.08
C GLY A 53 10.68 -25.29 -2.15
N PHE A 54 11.61 -24.61 -2.84
CA PHE A 54 11.58 -23.16 -2.98
C PHE A 54 10.38 -22.72 -3.84
N VAL A 55 9.45 -21.95 -3.27
CA VAL A 55 8.20 -21.50 -3.91
C VAL A 55 7.92 -20.03 -3.61
N ARG A 56 7.17 -19.35 -4.47
CA ARG A 56 6.67 -17.99 -4.19
C ARG A 56 5.91 -17.95 -2.85
N ARG A 57 6.10 -16.89 -2.07
CA ARG A 57 5.52 -16.71 -0.72
C ARG A 57 5.94 -17.74 0.32
N GLY A 58 6.87 -18.65 0.02
CA GLY A 58 7.22 -19.73 0.96
C GLY A 58 7.71 -19.21 2.31
N LEU A 59 8.44 -18.08 2.35
CA LEU A 59 8.86 -17.48 3.62
C LEU A 59 7.66 -17.02 4.47
N ALA A 60 6.54 -16.63 3.85
CA ALA A 60 5.31 -16.29 4.58
C ALA A 60 4.77 -17.50 5.35
N GLY A 61 4.74 -18.68 4.71
CA GLY A 61 4.34 -19.92 5.39
C GLY A 61 5.35 -20.36 6.45
N GLU A 62 6.66 -20.19 6.21
CA GLU A 62 7.67 -20.46 7.24
C GLU A 62 7.47 -19.64 8.52
N LEU A 63 7.02 -18.38 8.39
CA LEU A 63 6.68 -17.56 9.57
C LEU A 63 5.52 -18.17 10.39
N LEU A 64 4.55 -18.83 9.74
CA LEU A 64 3.48 -19.53 10.45
C LEU A 64 3.95 -20.81 11.11
N ARG A 65 4.94 -21.49 10.54
CA ARG A 65 5.51 -22.73 11.12
C ARG A 65 6.20 -22.49 12.47
N LEU A 66 6.54 -21.24 12.79
CA LEU A 66 7.01 -20.86 14.14
C LEU A 66 5.93 -21.08 15.22
N PHE A 67 4.66 -21.24 14.83
CA PHE A 67 3.51 -21.43 15.71
C PHE A 67 2.75 -22.73 15.35
N PRO A 68 3.35 -23.91 15.57
CA PRO A 68 2.74 -25.18 15.17
C PRO A 68 1.37 -25.38 15.86
N GLY A 69 0.39 -25.87 15.11
CA GLY A 69 -0.98 -26.09 15.61
C GLY A 69 -1.85 -24.82 15.71
N HIS A 70 -1.31 -23.63 15.42
CA HIS A 70 -2.00 -22.36 15.58
C HIS A 70 -2.14 -21.56 14.29
N TYR A 71 -2.27 -22.22 13.14
CA TYR A 71 -2.33 -21.60 11.80
C TYR A 71 -3.23 -20.37 11.74
N PHE A 72 -4.52 -20.50 12.09
CA PHE A 72 -5.49 -19.41 11.98
C PHE A 72 -5.20 -18.24 12.92
N ALA A 73 -4.79 -18.52 14.16
CA ALA A 73 -4.46 -17.48 15.13
C ALA A 73 -3.20 -16.72 14.71
N ALA A 74 -2.16 -17.44 14.26
CA ALA A 74 -0.93 -16.86 13.78
C ALA A 74 -1.13 -16.08 12.47
N ALA A 75 -1.91 -16.60 11.51
CA ALA A 75 -2.23 -15.92 10.26
C ALA A 75 -3.06 -14.66 10.50
N LEU A 76 -4.04 -14.70 11.41
CA LEU A 76 -4.78 -13.52 11.84
C LEU A 76 -3.87 -12.48 12.52
N GLY A 77 -2.95 -12.94 13.36
CA GLY A 77 -1.93 -12.11 13.98
C GLY A 77 -1.04 -11.42 12.94
N LEU A 78 -0.52 -12.16 11.96
CA LEU A 78 0.30 -11.63 10.88
C LEU A 78 -0.47 -10.64 9.99
N ARG A 79 -1.74 -10.91 9.70
CA ARG A 79 -2.64 -9.98 8.99
C ARG A 79 -2.63 -8.62 9.70
N TRP A 80 -2.99 -8.58 10.98
CA TRP A 80 -3.10 -7.31 11.72
C TRP A 80 -1.74 -6.68 12.06
N LEU A 81 -0.70 -7.50 12.19
CA LEU A 81 0.68 -7.01 12.31
C LEU A 81 1.08 -6.23 11.05
N SER A 82 0.80 -6.75 9.85
CA SER A 82 1.10 -6.05 8.60
C SER A 82 0.38 -4.69 8.50
N THR A 83 -0.91 -4.64 8.85
CA THR A 83 -1.70 -3.41 8.96
C THR A 83 -1.08 -2.43 9.96
N THR A 84 -0.72 -2.91 11.15
CA THR A 84 -0.18 -2.06 12.24
C THR A 84 1.18 -1.47 11.85
N VAL A 85 2.08 -2.29 11.31
CA VAL A 85 3.42 -1.86 10.88
C VAL A 85 3.32 -0.84 9.74
N TYR A 86 2.41 -1.06 8.79
CA TYR A 86 2.15 -0.11 7.70
C TYR A 86 1.60 1.23 8.18
N LEU A 87 0.57 1.21 9.05
CA LEU A 87 0.04 2.42 9.66
C LEU A 87 1.08 3.13 10.52
N GLY A 88 1.98 2.39 11.19
CA GLY A 88 3.15 2.93 11.90
C GLY A 88 4.12 3.66 10.96
N GLY A 89 4.37 3.11 9.77
CA GLY A 89 5.16 3.76 8.72
C GLY A 89 4.51 5.06 8.24
N LEU A 90 3.21 5.05 7.96
CA LEU A 90 2.46 6.27 7.60
C LEU A 90 2.44 7.31 8.74
N ALA A 91 2.32 6.86 9.99
CA ALA A 91 2.41 7.73 11.16
C ALA A 91 3.80 8.36 11.30
N THR A 92 4.86 7.65 10.92
CA THR A 92 6.22 8.21 10.88
C THR A 92 6.33 9.30 9.80
N VAL A 93 5.76 9.08 8.61
CA VAL A 93 5.67 10.12 7.57
C VAL A 93 4.92 11.35 8.09
N ALA A 94 3.76 11.15 8.71
CA ALA A 94 2.98 12.24 9.33
C ALA A 94 3.78 12.98 10.40
N ALA A 95 4.55 12.25 11.23
CA ALA A 95 5.40 12.82 12.26
C ALA A 95 6.53 13.67 11.64
N VAL A 96 7.21 13.18 10.59
CA VAL A 96 8.24 13.98 9.89
C VAL A 96 7.67 15.26 9.30
N VAL A 97 6.44 15.21 8.77
CA VAL A 97 5.75 16.39 8.24
C VAL A 97 5.45 17.42 9.33
N VAL A 98 4.91 16.98 10.48
CA VAL A 98 4.46 17.88 11.56
C VAL A 98 5.61 18.38 12.45
N TYR A 99 6.58 17.52 12.74
CA TYR A 99 7.70 17.80 13.65
C TYR A 99 9.00 18.17 12.93
N GLY A 100 8.94 18.39 11.61
CA GLY A 100 10.07 18.87 10.81
C GLY A 100 10.47 20.31 11.15
N ARG A 101 10.81 21.11 10.12
CA ARG A 101 11.43 22.45 10.31
C ARG A 101 10.58 23.39 11.15
N ARG A 102 9.30 23.54 10.81
CA ARG A 102 8.38 24.44 11.50
C ARG A 102 6.96 23.91 11.40
N ARG A 103 6.24 23.89 12.52
CA ARG A 103 4.82 23.56 12.52
C ARG A 103 4.06 24.60 11.72
N SER A 104 3.32 24.15 10.71
CA SER A 104 2.43 24.99 9.91
C SER A 104 1.05 24.36 9.79
N GLU A 105 0.05 25.19 9.51
CA GLU A 105 -1.33 24.72 9.31
C GLU A 105 -1.43 23.78 8.09
N ARG A 106 -0.68 24.05 7.01
CA ARG A 106 -0.60 23.15 5.85
C ARG A 106 0.03 21.81 6.19
N ALA A 107 1.10 21.78 6.99
CA ALA A 107 1.71 20.52 7.44
C ALA A 107 0.72 19.68 8.26
N LEU A 108 -0.06 20.32 9.14
CA LEU A 108 -1.13 19.64 9.88
C LEU A 108 -2.24 19.12 8.95
N MET A 109 -2.69 19.92 7.98
CA MET A 109 -3.71 19.50 7.01
C MET A 109 -3.22 18.30 6.16
N VAL A 110 -1.97 18.30 5.70
CA VAL A 110 -1.38 17.17 4.98
C VAL A 110 -1.33 15.93 5.88
N ALA A 111 -0.86 16.07 7.12
CA ALA A 111 -0.79 14.95 8.06
C ALA A 111 -2.16 14.36 8.40
N LEU A 112 -3.19 15.21 8.56
CA LEU A 112 -4.57 14.78 8.76
C LEU A 112 -5.17 14.10 7.54
N LEU A 113 -4.69 14.40 6.33
CA LEU A 113 -5.16 13.77 5.10
C LEU A 113 -4.62 12.34 4.92
N ILE A 114 -3.42 12.03 5.43
CA ILE A 114 -2.74 10.74 5.22
C ILE A 114 -3.65 9.52 5.49
N PRO A 115 -4.40 9.44 6.61
CA PRO A 115 -5.30 8.32 6.88
C PRO A 115 -6.42 8.14 5.84
N LEU A 116 -6.79 9.21 5.13
CA LEU A 116 -7.88 9.23 4.16
C LEU A 116 -7.40 8.96 2.72
N LEU A 117 -6.10 9.08 2.43
CA LEU A 117 -5.57 8.87 1.08
C LEU A 117 -5.91 7.47 0.55
N PRO A 118 -5.89 7.24 -0.77
CA PRO A 118 -6.19 5.92 -1.35
C PRO A 118 -5.39 4.77 -0.73
N PHE A 119 -4.16 5.05 -0.28
CA PHE A 119 -3.26 4.13 0.40
C PHE A 119 -3.32 4.24 1.94
N GLY A 120 -4.30 4.94 2.52
CA GLY A 120 -4.43 5.20 3.95
C GLY A 120 -5.06 4.03 4.72
N VAL A 121 -5.88 4.34 5.71
CA VAL A 121 -6.53 3.36 6.60
C VAL A 121 -7.38 2.34 5.85
N PRO A 122 -8.21 2.70 4.85
CA PRO A 122 -9.02 1.71 4.16
C PRO A 122 -8.16 0.68 3.42
N PHE A 123 -7.08 1.11 2.78
CA PHE A 123 -6.14 0.19 2.13
C PHE A 123 -5.50 -0.75 3.14
N ALA A 124 -5.04 -0.23 4.28
CA ALA A 124 -4.40 -1.02 5.33
C ALA A 124 -5.36 -2.03 5.98
N ALA A 125 -6.64 -1.68 6.13
CA ALA A 125 -7.65 -2.52 6.78
C ALA A 125 -8.22 -3.60 5.83
N TYR A 126 -8.49 -3.23 4.58
CA TYR A 126 -9.12 -4.10 3.59
C TYR A 126 -8.13 -4.81 2.67
N SER A 127 -6.87 -4.38 2.57
CA SER A 127 -5.82 -5.06 1.80
C SER A 127 -4.65 -5.43 2.72
N ALA A 128 -4.97 -6.09 3.85
CA ALA A 128 -4.04 -6.53 4.90
C ALA A 128 -3.14 -7.70 4.47
N ARG A 129 -2.39 -7.48 3.40
CA ARG A 129 -1.52 -8.44 2.71
C ARG A 129 -0.06 -8.20 3.11
N PRO A 130 0.83 -9.18 2.88
CA PRO A 130 2.24 -9.02 3.25
C PRO A 130 2.99 -7.86 2.56
N ASP A 131 2.53 -7.35 1.42
CA ASP A 131 3.13 -6.18 0.76
C ASP A 131 3.01 -4.89 1.58
N LEU A 132 2.11 -4.83 2.56
CA LEU A 132 2.09 -3.74 3.55
C LEU A 132 3.41 -3.60 4.31
N PHE A 133 4.16 -4.68 4.54
CA PHE A 133 5.51 -4.59 5.11
C PHE A 133 6.48 -3.86 4.17
N GLY A 134 6.38 -4.08 2.86
CA GLY A 134 7.17 -3.37 1.86
C GLY A 134 6.84 -1.88 1.84
N GLY A 135 5.55 -1.54 1.92
CA GLY A 135 5.10 -0.16 2.05
C GLY A 135 5.65 0.52 3.31
N ALA A 136 5.57 -0.16 4.46
CA ALA A 136 6.14 0.35 5.70
C ALA A 136 7.65 0.60 5.60
N ALA A 137 8.40 -0.35 5.01
CA ALA A 137 9.82 -0.21 4.78
C ALA A 137 10.14 1.02 3.90
N LEU A 138 9.36 1.26 2.84
CA LEU A 138 9.54 2.43 1.98
C LEU A 138 9.22 3.73 2.72
N ALA A 139 8.14 3.79 3.50
CA ALA A 139 7.79 4.96 4.29
C ALA A 139 8.87 5.34 5.30
N LEU A 140 9.43 4.34 6.00
CA LEU A 140 10.55 4.52 6.93
C LEU A 140 11.83 4.93 6.21
N PHE A 141 12.16 4.28 5.10
CA PHE A 141 13.32 4.63 4.27
C PHE A 141 13.24 6.07 3.76
N ALA A 142 12.12 6.46 3.15
CA ALA A 142 11.92 7.81 2.65
C ALA A 142 12.00 8.85 3.78
N SER A 143 11.41 8.55 4.94
CA SER A 143 11.52 9.40 6.14
C SER A 143 12.97 9.54 6.61
N ALA A 144 13.72 8.43 6.67
CA ALA A 144 15.13 8.43 7.03
C ALA A 144 15.99 9.24 6.04
N MET A 145 15.69 9.19 4.75
CA MET A 145 16.38 9.98 3.72
C MET A 145 16.23 11.50 3.94
N VAL A 146 15.06 11.96 4.41
CA VAL A 146 14.85 13.38 4.78
C VAL A 146 15.70 13.80 5.97
N LEU A 147 15.80 12.92 6.98
CA LEU A 147 16.46 13.23 8.26
C LEU A 147 17.99 13.09 8.18
N THR A 148 18.49 12.29 7.24
CA THR A 148 19.91 11.97 7.14
C THR A 148 20.72 13.13 6.56
N ARG A 149 21.82 13.48 7.23
CA ARG A 149 22.76 14.54 6.80
C ARG A 149 24.09 14.03 6.25
N SER A 150 24.43 12.77 6.51
CA SER A 150 25.71 12.16 6.11
C SER A 150 25.52 11.19 4.95
N ARG A 151 26.41 11.28 3.94
CA ARG A 151 26.43 10.35 2.81
C ARG A 151 26.57 8.89 3.25
N LYS A 152 27.43 8.61 4.25
CA LYS A 152 27.67 7.24 4.74
C LYS A 152 26.40 6.63 5.31
N ILE A 153 25.68 7.40 6.14
CA ILE A 153 24.42 6.98 6.76
C ILE A 153 23.34 6.81 5.69
N ALA A 154 23.27 7.70 4.70
CA ALA A 154 22.29 7.60 3.63
C ALA A 154 22.52 6.36 2.74
N MET A 155 23.78 6.02 2.45
CA MET A 155 24.14 4.77 1.77
C MET A 155 23.78 3.54 2.62
N ALA A 156 24.03 3.57 3.94
CA ALA A 156 23.63 2.50 4.83
C ALA A 156 22.11 2.28 4.83
N TRP A 157 21.31 3.36 4.81
CA TRP A 157 19.86 3.26 4.66
C TRP A 157 19.43 2.66 3.32
N CYS A 158 20.11 2.99 2.21
CA CYS A 158 19.84 2.37 0.91
C CYS A 158 20.11 0.86 0.96
N GLY A 159 21.22 0.43 1.57
CA GLY A 159 21.57 -0.98 1.75
C GLY A 159 20.61 -1.73 2.67
N ALA A 160 20.26 -1.14 3.81
CA ALA A 160 19.32 -1.71 4.75
C ALA A 160 17.92 -1.87 4.13
N TYR A 161 17.45 -0.86 3.40
CA TYR A 161 16.19 -0.95 2.66
C TYR A 161 16.23 -2.03 1.59
N GLY A 162 17.29 -2.07 0.76
CA GLY A 162 17.44 -3.10 -0.27
C GLY A 162 17.44 -4.51 0.32
N ALA A 163 18.17 -4.75 1.41
CA ALA A 163 18.19 -6.04 2.10
C ALA A 163 16.82 -6.40 2.69
N ALA A 164 16.12 -5.44 3.31
CA ALA A 164 14.77 -5.66 3.84
C ALA A 164 13.78 -6.01 2.73
N ILE A 165 13.82 -5.29 1.60
CA ILE A 165 12.95 -5.56 0.45
C ILE A 165 13.27 -6.92 -0.18
N ALA A 166 14.53 -7.34 -0.25
CA ALA A 166 14.90 -8.68 -0.70
C ALA A 166 14.28 -9.76 0.18
N ALA A 167 14.39 -9.65 1.51
CA ALA A 167 13.76 -10.58 2.43
C ALA A 167 12.22 -10.58 2.32
N LEU A 168 11.61 -9.40 2.26
CA LEU A 168 10.16 -9.26 2.10
C LEU A 168 9.67 -9.82 0.75
N THR A 169 10.48 -9.75 -0.31
CA THR A 169 10.16 -10.37 -1.60
C THR A 169 9.99 -11.88 -1.50
N LEU A 170 10.65 -12.55 -0.55
CA LEU A 170 10.43 -13.98 -0.28
C LEU A 170 9.10 -14.25 0.43
N VAL A 171 8.60 -13.27 1.20
CA VAL A 171 7.27 -13.31 1.84
C VAL A 171 6.18 -13.05 0.79
N HIS A 172 6.40 -12.11 -0.13
CA HIS A 172 5.51 -11.85 -1.25
C HIS A 172 6.31 -11.38 -2.47
N GLU A 173 6.24 -12.16 -3.54
CA GLU A 173 7.10 -12.10 -4.73
C GLU A 173 7.09 -10.76 -5.46
N ALA A 174 5.98 -10.02 -5.41
CA ALA A 174 5.86 -8.74 -6.08
C ALA A 174 6.49 -7.54 -5.32
N ILE A 175 6.84 -7.67 -4.03
CA ILE A 175 7.27 -6.53 -3.20
C ILE A 175 8.47 -5.79 -3.80
N GLY A 176 9.48 -6.53 -4.28
CA GLY A 176 10.68 -5.94 -4.88
C GLY A 176 10.41 -5.07 -6.10
N LEU A 177 9.34 -5.36 -6.85
CA LEU A 177 8.93 -4.59 -8.02
C LEU A 177 7.96 -3.46 -7.67
N GLN A 178 7.04 -3.71 -6.73
CA GLN A 178 5.99 -2.79 -6.30
C GLN A 178 6.51 -1.47 -5.76
N PHE A 179 7.58 -1.51 -4.95
CA PHE A 179 8.11 -0.33 -4.25
C PHE A 179 9.42 0.21 -4.85
N ALA A 180 9.80 -0.28 -6.05
CA ALA A 180 11.01 0.13 -6.73
C ALA A 180 10.95 1.60 -7.17
N LEU A 181 9.80 2.04 -7.69
CA LEU A 181 9.58 3.43 -8.10
C LEU A 181 9.75 4.37 -6.90
N GLY A 182 9.08 4.09 -5.78
CA GLY A 182 9.16 4.88 -4.56
C GLY A 182 10.59 4.96 -4.02
N ALA A 183 11.34 3.86 -4.03
CA ALA A 183 12.74 3.85 -3.60
C ALA A 183 13.62 4.76 -4.47
N VAL A 184 13.46 4.69 -5.80
CA VAL A 184 14.17 5.57 -6.74
C VAL A 184 13.80 7.03 -6.50
N LEU A 185 12.52 7.34 -6.36
CA LEU A 185 12.03 8.70 -6.12
C LEU A 185 12.56 9.24 -4.78
N ALA A 186 12.56 8.44 -3.71
CA ALA A 186 13.09 8.81 -2.41
C ALA A 186 14.59 9.17 -2.49
N VAL A 187 15.39 8.33 -3.17
CA VAL A 187 16.83 8.59 -3.35
C VAL A 187 17.09 9.86 -4.15
N ILE A 188 16.33 10.11 -5.21
CA ILE A 188 16.54 11.26 -6.09
C ILE A 188 16.06 12.56 -5.43
N ALA A 189 14.83 12.56 -4.91
CA ALA A 189 14.14 13.76 -4.46
C ALA A 189 14.45 14.12 -2.99
N LEU A 190 14.70 13.13 -2.13
CA LEU A 190 14.95 13.32 -0.70
C LEU A 190 16.43 13.11 -0.34
N GLY A 191 17.19 12.37 -1.16
CA GLY A 191 18.60 12.04 -0.94
C GLY A 191 19.58 13.17 -1.20
N GLY A 192 19.36 14.35 -0.60
CA GLY A 192 20.28 15.49 -0.62
C GLY A 192 21.70 15.10 -0.17
N ALA A 193 21.80 14.37 0.94
CA ALA A 193 23.07 13.94 1.53
C ALA A 193 23.90 12.97 0.67
N LEU A 194 23.28 12.30 -0.31
CA LEU A 194 23.99 11.36 -1.18
C LEU A 194 24.86 12.07 -2.23
N GLY A 195 24.50 13.27 -2.67
CA GLY A 195 25.20 13.98 -3.74
C GLY A 195 25.40 13.11 -4.98
N ASN A 196 26.67 12.88 -5.36
CA ASN A 196 27.05 12.01 -6.48
C ASN A 196 26.76 10.51 -6.22
N GLY A 197 26.50 10.12 -4.97
CA GLY A 197 26.15 8.76 -4.55
C GLY A 197 24.70 8.36 -4.79
N ARG A 198 23.87 9.19 -5.41
CA ARG A 198 22.44 8.88 -5.64
C ARG A 198 22.23 7.70 -6.60
N ALA A 199 23.00 7.58 -7.68
CA ALA A 199 22.89 6.44 -8.60
C ALA A 199 23.26 5.10 -7.91
N PRO A 200 24.43 4.97 -7.24
CA PRO A 200 24.73 3.73 -6.51
C PRO A 200 23.78 3.50 -5.33
N GLY A 201 23.26 4.56 -4.69
CA GLY A 201 22.22 4.43 -3.67
C GLY A 201 20.92 3.84 -4.22
N ALA A 202 20.46 4.30 -5.39
CA ALA A 202 19.25 3.76 -6.04
C ALA A 202 19.44 2.29 -6.46
N ILE A 203 20.59 1.94 -7.04
CA ILE A 203 20.94 0.54 -7.36
C ILE A 203 20.91 -0.32 -6.10
N MET A 204 21.57 0.13 -5.02
CA MET A 204 21.63 -0.61 -3.76
C MET A 204 20.25 -0.80 -3.11
N ALA A 205 19.36 0.18 -3.26
CA ALA A 205 17.99 0.12 -2.73
C ALA A 205 17.06 -0.80 -3.53
N VAL A 206 17.25 -0.91 -4.85
CA VAL A 206 16.30 -1.58 -5.76
C VAL A 206 16.78 -2.97 -6.19
N THR A 207 18.04 -3.10 -6.56
CA THR A 207 18.59 -4.33 -7.18
C THR A 207 18.39 -5.57 -6.32
N PRO A 208 18.60 -5.57 -4.99
CA PRO A 208 18.35 -6.77 -4.18
C PRO A 208 16.92 -7.31 -4.32
N GLY A 209 15.90 -6.46 -4.23
CA GLY A 209 14.50 -6.85 -4.39
C GLY A 209 14.17 -7.37 -5.80
N VAL A 210 14.69 -6.70 -6.82
CA VAL A 210 14.52 -7.12 -8.23
C VAL A 210 15.17 -8.48 -8.47
N CYS A 211 16.41 -8.67 -7.99
CA CYS A 211 17.12 -9.94 -8.09
C CYS A 211 16.41 -11.06 -7.35
N THR A 212 15.89 -10.81 -6.13
CA THR A 212 15.09 -11.81 -5.41
C THR A 212 13.80 -12.13 -6.14
N THR A 213 13.13 -11.13 -6.74
CA THR A 213 11.92 -11.37 -7.55
C THR A 213 12.24 -12.26 -8.75
N ALA A 214 13.34 -11.95 -9.46
CA ALA A 214 13.80 -12.77 -10.59
C ALA A 214 14.17 -14.19 -10.14
N ALA A 215 14.84 -14.35 -8.99
CA ALA A 215 15.17 -15.65 -8.44
C ALA A 215 13.91 -16.47 -8.09
N VAL A 216 12.90 -15.86 -7.48
CA VAL A 216 11.60 -16.51 -7.23
C VAL A 216 10.92 -16.91 -8.55
N ALA A 217 10.96 -16.05 -9.56
CA ALA A 217 10.34 -16.32 -10.85
C ALA A 217 11.05 -17.43 -11.66
N VAL A 218 12.37 -17.57 -11.52
CA VAL A 218 13.19 -18.55 -12.28
C VAL A 218 13.33 -19.88 -11.54
N PHE A 219 13.56 -19.84 -10.23
CA PHE A 219 13.85 -21.02 -9.41
C PHE A 219 12.67 -21.48 -8.56
N GLY A 220 11.59 -20.70 -8.49
CA GLY A 220 10.37 -21.09 -7.81
C GLY A 220 9.78 -22.35 -8.44
N ARG A 221 9.48 -23.36 -7.63
CA ARG A 221 8.79 -24.55 -8.10
C ARG A 221 7.37 -24.19 -8.53
N HIS A 222 7.04 -24.72 -9.69
CA HIS A 222 5.68 -24.85 -10.19
C HIS A 222 5.25 -26.32 -10.01
N ASP A 223 3.99 -26.65 -10.26
CA ASP A 223 3.43 -28.02 -10.17
C ASP A 223 3.41 -28.62 -8.75
N ILE A 224 3.19 -27.78 -7.74
CA ILE A 224 3.09 -28.20 -6.32
C ILE A 224 1.74 -27.87 -5.67
N ALA A 225 0.74 -27.44 -6.43
CA ALA A 225 -0.56 -27.05 -5.87
C ALA A 225 -1.25 -28.19 -5.10
N ALA A 226 -1.17 -29.44 -5.59
CA ALA A 226 -1.79 -30.58 -4.93
C ALA A 226 -1.16 -30.88 -3.56
N GLN A 227 0.17 -30.80 -3.47
CA GLN A 227 0.92 -31.01 -2.24
C GLN A 227 0.65 -29.88 -1.24
N LEU A 228 0.63 -28.64 -1.72
CA LEU A 228 0.28 -27.48 -0.89
C LEU A 228 -1.18 -27.54 -0.42
N CYS A 229 -2.11 -27.94 -1.28
CA CYS A 229 -3.51 -28.12 -0.89
C CYS A 229 -3.64 -29.13 0.25
N ALA A 230 -2.92 -30.26 0.19
CA ALA A 230 -2.93 -31.27 1.25
C ALA A 230 -2.41 -30.76 2.62
N SER A 231 -1.62 -29.68 2.65
CA SER A 231 -1.13 -29.07 3.89
C SER A 231 -2.01 -27.93 4.41
N VAL A 232 -3.03 -27.50 3.65
CA VAL A 232 -3.96 -26.46 4.10
C VAL A 232 -4.89 -27.03 5.19
N PRO A 233 -5.02 -26.41 6.36
CA PRO A 233 -5.91 -26.90 7.41
C PRO A 233 -7.39 -26.61 7.10
N HIS A 234 -8.28 -27.54 7.46
CA HIS A 234 -9.73 -27.32 7.44
C HIS A 234 -10.18 -26.38 8.56
N HIS A 235 -11.12 -25.48 8.27
CA HIS A 235 -11.77 -24.62 9.24
C HIS A 235 -12.93 -23.86 8.62
N MET A 236 -14.09 -23.87 9.27
CA MET A 236 -15.25 -23.10 8.79
C MET A 236 -15.07 -21.61 9.09
N MET A 237 -15.09 -20.78 8.04
CA MET A 237 -14.87 -19.35 8.14
C MET A 237 -15.95 -18.55 7.42
N PRO A 238 -16.28 -17.32 7.88
CA PRO A 238 -17.09 -16.38 7.12
C PRO A 238 -16.45 -16.10 5.75
N ASN A 239 -17.25 -16.17 4.68
CA ASN A 239 -16.80 -15.88 3.32
C ASN A 239 -17.68 -14.81 2.66
N PRO A 240 -17.37 -13.52 2.87
CA PRO A 240 -18.11 -12.44 2.22
C PRO A 240 -18.04 -12.50 0.68
N PHE A 241 -16.99 -13.09 0.09
CA PHE A 241 -16.85 -13.19 -1.38
C PHE A 241 -17.93 -14.06 -2.03
N ALA A 242 -18.47 -15.04 -1.30
CA ALA A 242 -19.57 -15.86 -1.78
C ALA A 242 -20.91 -15.09 -1.87
N THR A 243 -21.02 -13.96 -1.17
CA THR A 243 -22.29 -13.24 -0.99
C THR A 243 -22.25 -11.83 -1.61
N VAL A 244 -21.14 -11.11 -1.42
CA VAL A 244 -20.95 -9.72 -1.85
C VAL A 244 -20.35 -9.70 -3.25
N THR A 245 -21.22 -9.59 -4.25
CA THR A 245 -20.83 -9.54 -5.68
C THR A 245 -21.15 -8.20 -6.34
N SER A 246 -21.84 -7.31 -5.62
CA SER A 246 -22.29 -6.00 -6.08
C SER A 246 -22.54 -5.06 -4.88
N PRO A 247 -22.65 -3.73 -5.10
CA PRO A 247 -23.05 -2.80 -4.05
C PRO A 247 -24.42 -3.13 -3.44
N THR A 248 -25.35 -3.65 -4.24
CA THR A 248 -26.68 -4.06 -3.75
C THR A 248 -26.60 -5.27 -2.82
N THR A 249 -25.80 -6.28 -3.17
CA THR A 249 -25.60 -7.47 -2.31
C THR A 249 -24.78 -7.14 -1.07
N LEU A 250 -23.85 -6.17 -1.13
CA LEU A 250 -23.21 -5.63 0.07
C LEU A 250 -24.24 -5.01 1.01
N LEU A 251 -25.18 -4.22 0.50
CA LEU A 251 -26.22 -3.56 1.31
C LEU A 251 -27.12 -4.59 1.99
N HIS A 252 -27.57 -5.61 1.24
CA HIS A 252 -28.31 -6.74 1.80
C HIS A 252 -27.49 -7.48 2.85
N TYR A 253 -26.23 -7.80 2.56
CA TYR A 253 -25.35 -8.49 3.50
C TYR A 253 -25.18 -7.71 4.82
N VAL A 254 -25.05 -6.37 4.75
CA VAL A 254 -24.94 -5.49 5.92
C VAL A 254 -26.22 -5.48 6.76
N VAL A 255 -27.39 -5.54 6.11
CA VAL A 255 -28.70 -5.50 6.78
C VAL A 255 -29.12 -6.86 7.32
N ASP A 256 -28.92 -7.92 6.54
CA ASP A 256 -29.43 -9.27 6.80
C ASP A 256 -28.46 -10.13 7.63
N GLY A 257 -27.17 -9.76 7.67
CA GLY A 257 -26.22 -10.21 8.69
C GLY A 257 -25.74 -11.68 8.63
N GLN A 258 -25.85 -12.36 7.48
CA GLN A 258 -25.53 -13.79 7.37
C GLN A 258 -24.37 -14.04 6.39
N PRO A 259 -23.10 -14.11 6.85
CA PRO A 259 -22.02 -14.62 6.03
C PRO A 259 -22.23 -16.10 5.75
N ILE A 260 -22.29 -16.47 4.48
CA ILE A 260 -22.07 -17.86 4.06
C ILE A 260 -20.73 -18.30 4.66
N ARG A 261 -20.75 -19.42 5.38
CA ARG A 261 -19.53 -20.04 5.87
C ARG A 261 -19.03 -21.04 4.85
N THR A 262 -17.75 -20.97 4.53
CA THR A 262 -17.08 -21.93 3.66
C THR A 262 -15.96 -22.59 4.44
N ASP A 263 -15.66 -23.85 4.12
CA ASP A 263 -14.45 -24.48 4.63
C ASP A 263 -13.22 -23.84 3.98
N TYR A 264 -12.27 -23.40 4.82
CA TYR A 264 -11.08 -22.68 4.38
C TYR A 264 -10.22 -23.52 3.44
N HIS A 265 -10.03 -24.81 3.74
CA HIS A 265 -9.24 -25.70 2.88
C HIS A 265 -9.90 -25.80 1.51
N ASP A 266 -11.19 -26.10 1.44
CA ASP A 266 -11.90 -26.22 0.16
C ASP A 266 -11.82 -24.94 -0.67
N TRP A 267 -12.01 -23.78 -0.03
CA TRP A 267 -11.96 -22.50 -0.72
C TRP A 267 -10.56 -22.18 -1.24
N VAL A 268 -9.52 -22.37 -0.42
CA VAL A 268 -8.13 -22.10 -0.78
C VAL A 268 -7.63 -23.06 -1.86
N CYS A 269 -7.94 -24.35 -1.73
CA CYS A 269 -7.60 -25.37 -2.72
C CYS A 269 -8.27 -25.14 -4.07
N ARG A 270 -9.49 -24.59 -4.08
CA ARG A 270 -10.19 -24.24 -5.33
C ARG A 270 -9.69 -22.93 -5.96
N ASN A 271 -9.50 -21.89 -5.16
CA ASN A 271 -9.34 -20.52 -5.68
C ASN A 271 -7.88 -20.01 -5.67
N VAL A 272 -7.03 -20.56 -4.80
CA VAL A 272 -5.68 -20.03 -4.55
C VAL A 272 -4.60 -21.00 -4.99
N MET A 273 -4.68 -22.27 -4.53
CA MET A 273 -3.66 -23.28 -4.80
C MET A 273 -3.37 -23.51 -6.29
N PRO A 274 -4.36 -23.50 -7.22
CA PRO A 274 -4.07 -23.69 -8.64
C PRO A 274 -3.10 -22.65 -9.22
N ASN A 275 -3.00 -21.46 -8.61
CA ASN A 275 -2.04 -20.45 -9.04
C ASN A 275 -0.58 -20.79 -8.73
N TYR A 276 -0.31 -21.86 -7.99
CA TYR A 276 1.03 -22.37 -7.72
C TYR A 276 1.52 -23.34 -8.80
N ASP A 277 0.63 -23.83 -9.68
CA ASP A 277 1.00 -24.58 -10.88
C ASP A 277 1.26 -23.64 -12.07
N ASN A 278 0.70 -22.42 -12.03
CA ASN A 278 0.85 -21.45 -13.10
C ASN A 278 2.30 -20.95 -13.24
N GLY A 279 2.85 -21.08 -14.44
CA GLY A 279 4.03 -20.33 -14.87
C GLY A 279 3.70 -18.87 -15.19
N ILE A 280 4.72 -18.11 -15.63
CA ILE A 280 4.54 -16.69 -16.02
C ILE A 280 3.55 -16.55 -17.18
N ALA A 281 3.64 -17.41 -18.19
CA ALA A 281 2.76 -17.36 -19.36
C ALA A 281 1.29 -17.62 -18.98
N ASP A 282 1.04 -18.55 -18.05
CA ASP A 282 -0.31 -18.85 -17.57
C ASP A 282 -0.87 -17.71 -16.73
N ALA A 283 -0.03 -17.07 -15.90
CA ALA A 283 -0.42 -15.88 -15.16
C ALA A 283 -0.82 -14.72 -16.10
N VAL A 284 -0.07 -14.49 -17.18
CA VAL A 284 -0.42 -13.48 -18.20
C VAL A 284 -1.73 -13.83 -18.89
N ARG A 285 -1.93 -15.10 -19.25
CA ARG A 285 -3.17 -15.57 -19.86
C ARG A 285 -4.36 -15.39 -18.91
N ALA A 286 -4.18 -15.69 -17.63
CA ALA A 286 -5.20 -15.49 -16.59
C ALA A 286 -5.60 -14.02 -16.45
N VAL A 287 -4.65 -13.09 -16.52
CA VAL A 287 -4.97 -11.64 -16.56
C VAL A 287 -5.73 -11.29 -17.84
N GLY A 288 -5.34 -11.85 -18.99
CA GLY A 288 -6.06 -11.67 -20.26
C GLY A 288 -7.53 -12.09 -20.19
N HIS A 289 -7.86 -13.14 -19.42
CA HIS A 289 -9.23 -13.67 -19.28
C HIS A 289 -10.21 -12.75 -18.52
N ILE A 290 -9.74 -11.73 -17.81
CA ILE A 290 -10.61 -10.71 -17.19
C ILE A 290 -11.33 -9.87 -18.24
N GLY A 291 -10.73 -9.77 -19.43
CA GLY A 291 -11.21 -8.95 -20.51
C GLY A 291 -10.71 -7.51 -20.43
N THR A 292 -10.59 -6.90 -21.60
CA THR A 292 -10.06 -5.54 -21.77
C THR A 292 -10.86 -4.49 -21.00
N LEU A 293 -12.20 -4.64 -20.95
CA LEU A 293 -13.06 -3.68 -20.25
C LEU A 293 -12.76 -3.57 -18.76
N GLY A 294 -12.68 -4.69 -18.04
CA GLY A 294 -12.41 -4.69 -16.59
C GLY A 294 -11.04 -4.09 -16.26
N LEU A 295 -10.03 -4.45 -17.04
CA LEU A 295 -8.68 -3.91 -16.91
C LEU A 295 -8.63 -2.41 -17.22
N THR A 296 -9.28 -1.95 -18.30
CA THR A 296 -9.33 -0.53 -18.66
C THR A 296 -10.06 0.32 -17.61
N VAL A 297 -11.20 -0.14 -17.08
CA VAL A 297 -11.92 0.58 -16.02
C VAL A 297 -11.08 0.68 -14.75
N SER A 298 -10.42 -0.41 -14.35
CA SER A 298 -9.49 -0.43 -13.21
C SER A 298 -8.32 0.55 -13.41
N LEU A 299 -7.77 0.60 -14.62
CA LEU A 299 -6.69 1.52 -14.97
C LEU A 299 -7.15 2.98 -14.86
N ILE A 300 -8.31 3.32 -15.45
CA ILE A 300 -8.86 4.68 -15.42
C ILE A 300 -9.17 5.11 -13.99
N PHE A 301 -9.81 4.24 -13.21
CA PHE A 301 -10.18 4.53 -11.83
C PHE A 301 -8.94 4.76 -10.96
N GLY A 302 -7.95 3.87 -11.02
CA GLY A 302 -6.70 4.02 -10.27
C GLY A 302 -5.88 5.24 -10.71
N ALA A 303 -5.82 5.55 -12.02
CA ALA A 303 -5.11 6.71 -12.54
C ALA A 303 -5.81 8.02 -12.13
N GLY A 304 -7.14 8.03 -12.11
CA GLY A 304 -7.94 9.12 -11.56
C GLY A 304 -7.66 9.34 -10.07
N ALA A 305 -7.60 8.27 -9.27
CA ALA A 305 -7.26 8.35 -7.85
C ALA A 305 -5.84 8.88 -7.61
N LEU A 306 -4.85 8.43 -8.40
CA LEU A 306 -3.49 8.97 -8.38
C LEU A 306 -3.48 10.47 -8.68
N ALA A 307 -4.13 10.89 -9.77
CA ALA A 307 -4.18 12.29 -10.19
C ALA A 307 -4.87 13.17 -9.12
N LEU A 308 -6.01 12.73 -8.59
CA LEU A 308 -6.74 13.42 -7.52
C LEU A 308 -5.88 13.55 -6.25
N THR A 309 -5.16 12.49 -5.88
CA THR A 309 -4.26 12.47 -4.73
C THR A 309 -3.13 13.47 -4.90
N MET A 310 -2.43 13.43 -6.03
CA MET A 310 -1.30 14.34 -6.30
C MET A 310 -1.76 15.80 -6.40
N TRP A 311 -2.90 16.06 -7.04
CA TRP A 311 -3.51 17.39 -7.09
C TRP A 311 -3.90 17.89 -5.69
N GLY A 312 -4.51 17.02 -4.88
CA GLY A 312 -4.93 17.32 -3.51
C GLY A 312 -3.74 17.67 -2.62
N LEU A 313 -2.72 16.79 -2.62
CA LEU A 313 -1.47 17.00 -1.89
C LEU A 313 -0.76 18.28 -2.32
N SER A 314 -0.67 18.55 -3.63
CA SER A 314 -0.08 19.79 -4.16
C SER A 314 -0.85 21.03 -3.71
N THR A 315 -2.19 21.01 -3.75
CA THR A 315 -3.03 22.15 -3.37
C THR A 315 -2.94 22.44 -1.87
N ILE A 316 -2.97 21.39 -1.05
CA ILE A 316 -2.98 21.50 0.42
C ILE A 316 -1.58 21.85 0.95
N SER A 317 -0.53 21.20 0.45
CA SER A 317 0.85 21.55 0.81
C SER A 317 1.28 22.92 0.26
N GLY A 318 0.65 23.39 -0.83
CA GLY A 318 1.07 24.60 -1.54
C GLY A 318 2.27 24.39 -2.46
N VAL A 319 2.85 23.19 -2.49
CA VAL A 319 3.99 22.83 -3.34
C VAL A 319 3.47 22.28 -4.67
N PRO A 320 3.79 22.90 -5.82
CA PRO A 320 3.37 22.39 -7.12
C PRO A 320 3.99 21.03 -7.45
N VAL A 321 3.23 20.13 -8.07
CA VAL A 321 3.77 18.87 -8.63
C VAL A 321 4.90 19.15 -9.65
N GLY A 322 4.82 20.26 -10.38
CA GLY A 322 5.87 20.69 -11.31
C GLY A 322 7.23 20.83 -10.62
N THR A 323 7.28 21.39 -9.41
CA THR A 323 8.53 21.52 -8.63
C THR A 323 9.12 20.17 -8.23
N PHE A 324 8.25 19.17 -7.99
CA PHE A 324 8.69 17.80 -7.75
C PHE A 324 9.28 17.17 -9.01
N VAL A 325 8.61 17.32 -10.17
CA VAL A 325 9.10 16.84 -11.46
C VAL A 325 10.42 17.53 -11.84
N GLU A 326 10.56 18.82 -11.56
CA GLU A 326 11.81 19.56 -11.76
C GLU A 326 12.95 19.03 -10.91
N ALA A 327 12.68 18.58 -9.68
CA ALA A 327 13.68 17.92 -8.85
C ALA A 327 14.15 16.57 -9.42
N LEU A 328 13.36 15.96 -10.32
CA LEU A 328 13.71 14.75 -11.07
C LEU A 328 14.38 15.05 -12.41
N ARG A 329 14.45 16.32 -12.84
CA ARG A 329 15.01 16.72 -14.14
C ARG A 329 16.48 16.26 -14.23
N GLY A 330 16.84 15.68 -15.37
CA GLY A 330 18.15 15.05 -15.59
C GLY A 330 18.30 13.64 -15.00
N ARG A 331 17.27 13.12 -14.31
CA ARG A 331 17.24 11.75 -13.74
C ARG A 331 15.95 11.01 -14.06
N MET A 332 15.18 11.49 -15.04
CA MET A 332 13.91 10.90 -15.45
C MET A 332 14.05 9.47 -15.95
N THR A 333 15.21 9.08 -16.51
CA THR A 333 15.49 7.70 -16.91
C THR A 333 15.45 6.73 -15.74
N TRP A 334 15.91 7.15 -14.55
CA TRP A 334 15.81 6.36 -13.33
C TRP A 334 14.36 6.20 -12.86
N ALA A 335 13.59 7.29 -12.85
CA ALA A 335 12.17 7.25 -12.50
C ALA A 335 11.38 6.37 -13.48
N ALA A 336 11.66 6.47 -14.77
CA ALA A 336 11.08 5.61 -15.80
C ALA A 336 11.49 4.15 -15.60
N GLY A 337 12.75 3.86 -15.28
CA GLY A 337 13.21 2.51 -14.94
C GLY A 337 12.48 1.92 -13.72
N GLY A 338 12.35 2.70 -12.64
CA GLY A 338 11.58 2.32 -11.47
C GLY A 338 10.11 2.05 -11.78
N LEU A 339 9.49 2.87 -12.63
CA LEU A 339 8.12 2.65 -13.11
C LEU A 339 8.01 1.39 -13.98
N LEU A 340 8.95 1.16 -14.90
CA LEU A 340 8.94 -0.03 -15.77
C LEU A 340 9.06 -1.33 -14.98
N LEU A 341 9.73 -1.31 -13.82
CA LEU A 341 9.81 -2.48 -12.94
C LEU A 341 8.45 -2.93 -12.38
N ILE A 342 7.42 -2.07 -12.38
CA ILE A 342 6.08 -2.48 -11.97
C ILE A 342 5.31 -3.22 -13.07
N CYS A 343 5.70 -3.08 -14.34
CA CYS A 343 4.98 -3.66 -15.47
C CYS A 343 4.76 -5.18 -15.34
N PRO A 344 5.74 -6.01 -14.91
CA PRO A 344 5.51 -7.43 -14.68
C PRO A 344 4.36 -7.73 -13.70
N VAL A 345 4.16 -6.87 -12.69
CA VAL A 345 3.07 -6.99 -11.71
C VAL A 345 1.70 -6.76 -12.37
N PHE A 346 1.60 -5.79 -13.29
CA PHE A 346 0.38 -5.57 -14.08
C PHE A 346 0.10 -6.70 -15.06
N LEU A 347 1.16 -7.27 -15.66
CA LEU A 347 1.04 -8.35 -16.63
C LEU A 347 0.61 -9.68 -15.98
N THR A 348 1.00 -9.92 -14.73
CA THR A 348 0.77 -11.21 -14.04
C THR A 348 -0.27 -11.13 -12.92
N GLY A 349 -0.74 -9.94 -12.56
CA GLY A 349 -1.70 -9.71 -11.50
C GLY A 349 -2.89 -8.87 -11.95
N TYR A 350 -4.10 -9.31 -11.59
CA TYR A 350 -5.35 -8.73 -12.06
C TYR A 350 -5.86 -7.51 -11.31
N ASP A 351 -5.29 -7.20 -10.15
CA ASP A 351 -5.77 -6.16 -9.25
C ASP A 351 -5.18 -4.78 -9.63
N TRP A 352 -5.50 -4.29 -10.84
CA TRP A 352 -4.89 -3.08 -11.41
C TRP A 352 -5.21 -1.81 -10.60
N THR A 353 -6.40 -1.72 -9.99
CA THR A 353 -6.75 -0.64 -9.07
C THR A 353 -5.80 -0.60 -7.87
N ARG A 354 -5.50 -1.77 -7.28
CA ARG A 354 -4.52 -1.90 -6.21
C ARG A 354 -3.11 -1.52 -6.66
N TRP A 355 -2.66 -2.00 -7.82
CA TRP A 355 -1.34 -1.65 -8.34
C TRP A 355 -1.16 -0.15 -8.52
N LEU A 356 -2.19 0.55 -9.00
CA LEU A 356 -2.18 2.01 -9.07
C LEU A 356 -2.26 2.68 -7.70
N THR A 357 -2.92 2.05 -6.72
CA THR A 357 -2.89 2.53 -5.32
C THR A 357 -1.49 2.43 -4.73
N ILE A 358 -0.73 1.36 -5.04
CA ILE A 358 0.69 1.23 -4.66
C ILE A 358 1.55 2.27 -5.38
N VAL A 359 1.35 2.52 -6.68
CA VAL A 359 2.03 3.63 -7.37
C VAL A 359 1.71 4.98 -6.72
N THR A 360 0.45 5.17 -6.30
CA THR A 360 0.01 6.36 -5.58
C THR A 360 0.70 6.48 -4.23
N PHE A 361 0.93 5.36 -3.53
CA PHE A 361 1.72 5.32 -2.31
C PHE A 361 3.18 5.71 -2.57
N ASP A 362 3.82 5.09 -3.55
CA ASP A 362 5.23 5.34 -3.92
C ASP A 362 5.50 6.82 -4.22
N VAL A 363 4.68 7.41 -5.09
CA VAL A 363 4.81 8.82 -5.46
C VAL A 363 4.33 9.72 -4.33
N GLY A 364 3.20 9.39 -3.70
CA GLY A 364 2.53 10.20 -2.69
C GLY A 364 3.36 10.38 -1.42
N VAL A 365 3.93 9.30 -0.86
CA VAL A 365 4.77 9.38 0.34
C VAL A 365 6.02 10.21 0.09
N VAL A 366 6.70 9.97 -1.04
CA VAL A 366 7.89 10.75 -1.40
C VAL A 366 7.54 12.22 -1.64
N PHE A 367 6.42 12.50 -2.30
CA PHE A 367 5.96 13.87 -2.52
C PHE A 367 5.59 14.57 -1.21
N ILE A 368 4.90 13.91 -0.29
CA ILE A 368 4.54 14.46 1.03
C ILE A 368 5.81 14.89 1.79
N LEU A 369 6.81 14.00 1.83
CA LEU A 369 8.09 14.27 2.49
C LEU A 369 8.92 15.33 1.76
N PHE A 370 8.88 15.34 0.42
CA PHE A 370 9.50 16.38 -0.39
C PHE A 370 8.88 17.75 -0.08
N ALA A 371 7.55 17.83 -0.05
CA ALA A 371 6.81 19.04 0.24
C ALA A 371 7.04 19.55 1.67
N ALA A 372 7.22 18.65 2.64
CA ALA A 372 7.58 19.02 4.01
C ALA A 372 8.94 19.74 4.13
N GLY A 373 9.85 19.53 3.18
CA GLY A 373 11.13 20.22 3.11
C GLY A 373 11.10 21.60 2.45
N ARG A 374 9.94 22.01 1.91
CA ARG A 374 9.80 23.19 1.04
C ARG A 374 9.18 24.38 1.79
N PRO A 375 9.66 25.62 1.56
CA PRO A 375 9.17 26.80 2.28
C PRO A 375 7.68 27.09 2.05
N GLU A 376 7.11 26.66 0.93
CA GLU A 376 5.70 26.82 0.57
C GLU A 376 4.77 26.20 1.62
N ILE A 377 5.18 25.09 2.26
CA ILE A 377 4.38 24.43 3.29
C ILE A 377 4.29 25.27 4.58
N GLU A 378 5.22 26.19 4.81
CA GLU A 378 5.23 27.04 6.00
C GLU A 378 4.28 28.24 5.87
N HIS A 379 3.79 28.53 4.66
CA HIS A 379 2.88 29.63 4.41
C HIS A 379 1.45 29.32 4.90
N ALA A 380 0.72 30.36 5.29
CA ALA A 380 -0.68 30.23 5.67
C ALA A 380 -1.52 29.59 4.52
N PRO A 381 -2.48 28.71 4.84
CA PRO A 381 -3.36 28.14 3.84
C PRO A 381 -4.28 29.20 3.26
N THR A 382 -4.44 29.19 1.94
CA THR A 382 -5.42 30.05 1.28
C THR A 382 -6.84 29.52 1.55
N ARG A 383 -7.87 30.37 1.39
CA ARG A 383 -9.27 29.93 1.48
C ARG A 383 -9.58 28.77 0.50
N LYS A 384 -8.94 28.78 -0.67
CA LYS A 384 -9.02 27.68 -1.65
C LYS A 384 -8.45 26.39 -1.05
N ALA A 385 -7.27 26.42 -0.46
CA ALA A 385 -6.65 25.24 0.15
C ALA A 385 -7.48 24.65 1.29
N LEU A 386 -8.09 25.49 2.15
CA LEU A 386 -8.99 25.02 3.22
C LEU A 386 -10.25 24.35 2.65
N ARG A 387 -10.91 24.96 1.65
CA ARG A 387 -12.08 24.37 0.98
C ARG A 387 -11.72 23.06 0.28
N SER A 388 -10.59 23.02 -0.42
CA SER A 388 -10.09 21.81 -1.07
C SER A 388 -9.77 20.71 -0.07
N PHE A 389 -9.20 21.03 1.10
CA PHE A 389 -8.98 20.05 2.15
C PHE A 389 -10.28 19.44 2.66
N ILE A 390 -11.29 20.26 2.98
CA ILE A 390 -12.59 19.76 3.44
C ILE A 390 -13.24 18.88 2.36
N LEU A 391 -13.29 19.36 1.12
CA LEU A 391 -13.89 18.62 0.01
C LEU A 391 -13.16 17.30 -0.23
N LEU A 392 -11.84 17.33 -0.25
CA LEU A 392 -11.03 16.12 -0.47
C LEU A 392 -11.17 15.13 0.68
N ALA A 393 -11.12 15.61 1.93
CA ALA A 393 -11.30 14.76 3.10
C ALA A 393 -12.67 14.09 3.11
N VAL A 394 -13.75 14.82 2.82
CA VAL A 394 -15.10 14.27 2.71
C VAL A 394 -15.19 13.27 1.55
N THR A 395 -14.71 13.63 0.36
CA THR A 395 -14.76 12.74 -0.81
C THR A 395 -14.00 11.44 -0.56
N LEU A 396 -12.80 11.50 0.00
CA LEU A 396 -11.99 10.32 0.31
C LEU A 396 -12.56 9.50 1.47
N ALA A 397 -13.23 10.14 2.43
CA ALA A 397 -13.92 9.43 3.50
C ALA A 397 -15.18 8.69 3.02
N LEU A 398 -15.87 9.21 1.99
CA LEU A 398 -17.07 8.62 1.40
C LEU A 398 -16.75 7.58 0.32
N ILE A 399 -15.64 7.74 -0.40
CA ILE A 399 -15.20 6.84 -1.48
C ILE A 399 -13.83 6.29 -1.08
N PRO A 400 -13.79 5.25 -0.23
CA PRO A 400 -12.53 4.69 0.25
C PRO A 400 -11.88 3.86 -0.87
N VAL A 401 -11.17 4.54 -1.78
CA VAL A 401 -10.54 3.93 -2.98
C VAL A 401 -9.72 2.68 -2.66
N GLY A 402 -9.04 2.67 -1.51
CA GLY A 402 -8.24 1.53 -1.03
C GLY A 402 -9.02 0.24 -0.76
N THR A 403 -10.36 0.27 -0.78
CA THR A 403 -11.22 -0.92 -0.63
C THR A 403 -11.79 -1.43 -1.96
N VAL A 404 -11.56 -0.72 -3.06
CA VAL A 404 -12.13 -1.08 -4.37
C VAL A 404 -11.26 -2.16 -5.02
N PRO A 405 -11.75 -3.40 -5.18
CA PRO A 405 -11.00 -4.41 -5.92
C PRO A 405 -10.90 -4.03 -7.41
N GLY A 406 -9.97 -4.64 -8.13
CA GLY A 406 -9.96 -4.59 -9.60
C GLY A 406 -11.34 -4.95 -10.20
N PHE A 407 -11.78 -4.17 -11.19
CA PHE A 407 -13.04 -4.40 -11.89
C PHE A 407 -12.91 -5.63 -12.82
N GLY A 408 -13.92 -6.50 -12.80
CA GLY A 408 -13.98 -7.70 -13.65
C GLY A 408 -13.14 -8.89 -13.17
N GLY A 409 -12.56 -8.82 -11.96
CA GLY A 409 -11.81 -9.94 -11.40
C GLY A 409 -12.65 -11.24 -11.28
N PRO A 410 -11.99 -12.42 -11.26
CA PRO A 410 -12.69 -13.70 -11.17
C PRO A 410 -13.55 -13.74 -9.90
N ARG A 411 -14.79 -14.22 -10.06
CA ARG A 411 -15.69 -14.45 -8.92
C ARG A 411 -15.15 -15.64 -8.13
N MET A 412 -14.62 -15.39 -6.93
CA MET A 412 -14.14 -16.43 -6.03
C MET A 412 -15.34 -17.06 -5.29
N LEU A 413 -16.14 -17.84 -6.02
CA LEU A 413 -17.38 -18.51 -5.56
C LEU A 413 -17.12 -19.89 -4.92
#